data_AF-A0A653DV27-F1
#
_entry.id   AF-A0A653DV27-F1
#
_cell.length_a   1.000
_cell.length_b   1.000
_cell.length_c   1.000
_cell.angle_alpha   90.00
_cell.angle_beta   90.00
_cell.angle_gamma   90.00
#
_symmetry.space_group_name_H-M   'P 1'
#
loop_
_entity.id
_entity.type
_entity.pdbx_description
1 polymer ?
#
loop_
_entity_poly.entity_id
_entity_poly.type
_entity_poly.pdbx_seq_one_letter_code
_entity_poly.pdbx_strand_id
1 'polypeptide(L)'
;MLWLTTTVQASYLLCFAHCYNLLFIFPTCYPSHHMLGDALAKGLAEAGHDVTMISSFKTKDPPKNGKMREILLTESSNNKDESLNFFDVEENVLDDILIDNLIGEKLVMKVLQHPKMQNLIRSNRKFDAVIMEQFFNEALKPLAKHFNAHLILFSTVGPKMWVNEFVGSPSPSSYIPDWSLDYSIEMNLFQRTWNLVVQTIFYVNNHLIFYPGQKKI
;
A
#
# COMPACT_ATOMS: atom_id res chain seq x y z
N MET A 1 49.35 18.80 -21.77
CA MET A 1 49.07 18.40 -20.37
C MET A 1 47.79 19.01 -19.78
N LEU A 2 47.12 19.98 -20.43
CA LEU A 2 45.80 20.50 -20.01
C LEU A 2 44.58 19.71 -20.57
N TRP A 3 44.75 18.95 -21.65
CA TRP A 3 43.66 18.20 -22.30
C TRP A 3 43.33 16.85 -21.62
N LEU A 4 44.26 16.32 -20.83
CA LEU A 4 44.07 15.09 -20.04
C LEU A 4 43.37 15.38 -18.71
N THR A 5 43.52 16.58 -18.17
CA THR A 5 42.85 16.97 -16.92
C THR A 5 41.37 17.31 -17.15
N THR A 6 41.01 17.90 -18.30
CA THR A 6 39.61 18.23 -18.61
C THR A 6 38.75 17.01 -18.94
N THR A 7 39.31 15.98 -19.58
CA THR A 7 38.59 14.71 -19.85
C THR A 7 38.36 13.88 -18.58
N VAL A 8 39.34 13.87 -17.67
CA VAL A 8 39.18 13.19 -16.37
C VAL A 8 38.13 13.92 -15.52
N GLN A 9 38.10 15.25 -15.50
CA GLN A 9 37.11 16.01 -14.73
C GLN A 9 35.68 15.92 -15.30
N ALA A 10 35.52 15.83 -16.63
CA ALA A 10 34.22 15.57 -17.26
C ALA A 10 33.68 14.16 -16.95
N SER A 11 34.57 13.21 -16.66
CA SER A 11 34.22 11.83 -16.28
C SER A 11 33.68 11.74 -14.83
N TYR A 12 34.07 12.65 -13.94
CA TYR A 12 33.53 12.76 -12.57
C TYR A 12 32.19 13.52 -12.50
N LEU A 13 31.80 14.22 -13.56
CA LEU A 13 30.50 14.90 -13.69
C LEU A 13 29.42 14.03 -14.34
N LEU A 14 29.74 12.78 -14.71
CA LEU A 14 28.73 11.73 -14.85
C LEU A 14 28.22 11.40 -13.45
N CYS A 15 27.33 12.26 -12.96
CA CYS A 15 26.56 12.03 -11.75
C CYS A 15 26.04 10.60 -11.84
N PHE A 16 26.43 9.74 -10.90
CA PHE A 16 25.92 8.38 -10.75
C PHE A 16 24.43 8.48 -10.39
N ALA A 17 23.59 8.87 -11.35
CA ALA A 17 22.15 8.80 -11.24
C ALA A 17 21.80 7.32 -11.13
N HIS A 18 21.68 6.84 -9.90
CA HIS A 18 21.31 5.47 -9.62
C HIS A 18 19.87 5.27 -10.10
N CYS A 19 19.73 4.59 -11.23
CA CYS A 19 18.46 4.11 -11.74
C CYS A 19 18.04 2.87 -10.94
N TYR A 20 17.32 3.08 -9.83
CA TYR A 20 16.68 1.99 -9.10
C TYR A 20 15.53 1.34 -9.91
N ASN A 21 15.39 0.03 -9.76
CA ASN A 21 14.26 -0.75 -10.26
C ASN A 21 13.25 -0.97 -9.11
N LEU A 22 12.10 -0.32 -9.20
CA LEU A 22 11.13 -0.19 -8.13
C LEU A 22 9.83 -0.92 -8.48
N LEU A 23 9.32 -1.71 -7.53
CA LEU A 23 8.02 -2.36 -7.65
C LEU A 23 7.00 -1.66 -6.76
N PHE A 24 5.93 -1.16 -7.36
CA PHE A 24 4.78 -0.58 -6.67
C PHE A 24 3.66 -1.60 -6.59
N ILE A 25 3.09 -1.82 -5.41
CA ILE A 25 1.97 -2.74 -5.18
C ILE A 25 0.82 -1.95 -4.54
N PHE A 26 -0.13 -1.52 -5.36
CA PHE A 26 -1.29 -0.70 -4.98
C PHE A 26 -2.58 -1.40 -5.42
N PRO A 27 -2.95 -2.50 -4.76
CA PRO A 27 -4.00 -3.39 -5.24
C PRO A 27 -5.41 -2.87 -4.96
N THR A 28 -5.55 -1.90 -4.06
CA THR A 28 -6.84 -1.44 -3.57
C THR A 28 -7.71 -0.90 -4.69
N CYS A 29 -8.95 -1.39 -4.78
CA CYS A 29 -9.91 -1.06 -5.84
C CYS A 29 -10.65 0.28 -5.60
N TYR A 30 -10.01 1.26 -4.95
CA TYR A 30 -10.54 2.63 -4.79
C TYR A 30 -9.66 3.65 -5.55
N PRO A 31 -10.25 4.54 -6.38
CA PRO A 31 -9.46 5.49 -7.17
C PRO A 31 -8.55 6.38 -6.33
N SER A 32 -9.00 6.81 -5.14
CA SER A 32 -8.21 7.65 -4.23
C SER A 32 -6.91 7.00 -3.78
N HIS A 33 -6.93 5.69 -3.55
CA HIS A 33 -5.76 4.89 -3.17
C HIS A 33 -4.74 4.80 -4.32
N HIS A 34 -5.24 4.56 -5.54
CA HIS A 34 -4.39 4.53 -6.73
C HIS A 34 -3.74 5.88 -7.04
N MET A 35 -4.48 6.99 -6.93
CA MET A 35 -3.99 8.33 -7.29
C MET A 35 -2.70 8.72 -6.56
N LEU A 36 -2.59 8.39 -5.26
CA LEU A 36 -1.40 8.69 -4.48
C LEU A 36 -0.19 7.86 -4.91
N GLY A 37 -0.39 6.54 -5.09
CA GLY A 37 0.67 5.65 -5.57
C GLY A 37 1.12 5.99 -6.99
N ASP A 38 0.17 6.34 -7.86
CA ASP A 38 0.41 6.72 -9.26
C ASP A 38 1.22 8.01 -9.36
N ALA A 39 0.89 9.03 -8.57
CA ALA A 39 1.65 10.27 -8.52
C ALA A 39 3.11 10.03 -8.09
N LEU A 40 3.33 9.20 -7.07
CA LEU A 40 4.67 8.84 -6.62
C LEU A 40 5.43 8.02 -7.67
N ALA A 41 4.78 7.01 -8.26
CA ALA A 41 5.36 6.15 -9.30
C ALA A 41 5.82 6.97 -10.51
N LYS A 42 4.99 7.92 -10.97
CA LYS A 42 5.36 8.84 -12.06
C LYS A 42 6.54 9.72 -11.70
N GLY A 43 6.52 10.36 -10.53
CA GLY A 43 7.62 11.22 -10.10
C GLY A 43 8.95 10.48 -10.08
N LEU A 44 8.96 9.22 -9.63
CA LEU A 44 10.15 8.38 -9.65
C LEU A 44 10.56 7.94 -11.07
N ALA A 45 9.60 7.61 -11.93
CA ALA A 45 9.88 7.30 -13.33
C ALA A 45 10.49 8.51 -14.07
N GLU A 46 9.93 9.70 -13.89
CA GLU A 46 10.41 10.96 -14.47
C GLU A 46 11.79 11.37 -13.93
N ALA A 47 12.09 10.99 -12.68
CA ALA A 47 13.42 11.12 -12.08
C ALA A 47 14.45 10.09 -12.63
N GLY A 48 14.02 9.15 -13.48
CA GLY A 48 14.88 8.19 -14.17
C GLY A 48 14.93 6.78 -13.57
N HIS A 49 14.06 6.44 -12.61
CA HIS A 49 13.94 5.07 -12.09
C HIS A 49 13.13 4.16 -13.03
N ASP A 50 13.39 2.84 -13.01
CA ASP A 50 12.56 1.84 -13.71
C ASP A 50 11.44 1.43 -12.77
N VAL A 51 10.21 1.84 -13.09
CA VAL A 51 9.06 1.63 -12.21
C VAL A 51 8.16 0.54 -12.78
N THR A 52 7.81 -0.45 -11.97
CA THR A 52 6.76 -1.42 -12.26
C THR A 52 5.61 -1.20 -11.30
N MET A 53 4.42 -0.85 -11.77
CA MET A 53 3.24 -0.63 -10.92
C MET A 53 2.22 -1.75 -11.11
N ILE A 54 1.90 -2.45 -10.03
CA ILE A 54 0.77 -3.37 -9.94
C ILE A 54 -0.40 -2.60 -9.33
N SER A 55 -1.53 -2.53 -10.05
CA SER A 55 -2.68 -1.73 -9.64
C SER A 55 -3.98 -2.25 -10.25
N SER A 56 -5.10 -1.94 -9.60
CA SER A 56 -6.45 -2.20 -10.12
C SER A 56 -6.92 -1.14 -11.14
N PHE A 57 -6.25 0.01 -11.16
CA PHE A 57 -6.52 1.12 -12.09
C PHE A 57 -5.33 1.40 -12.99
N LYS A 58 -5.63 1.87 -14.20
CA LYS A 58 -4.65 2.36 -15.15
C LYS A 58 -4.25 3.79 -14.81
N THR A 59 -2.95 4.05 -14.83
CA THR A 59 -2.36 5.37 -14.77
C THR A 59 -2.99 6.28 -15.82
N LYS A 60 -3.53 7.41 -15.37
CA LYS A 60 -3.94 8.51 -16.26
C LYS A 60 -2.69 9.31 -16.59
N ASP A 61 -2.45 9.68 -17.83
CA ASP A 61 -1.29 10.47 -18.25
C ASP A 61 0.06 9.81 -17.87
N PRO A 62 0.66 9.01 -18.77
CA PRO A 62 1.94 8.35 -18.50
C PRO A 62 3.04 9.38 -18.22
N PRO A 63 4.14 8.98 -17.52
CA PRO A 63 5.23 9.89 -17.19
C PRO A 63 5.82 10.51 -18.46
N LYS A 64 6.19 11.79 -18.39
CA LYS A 64 6.69 12.55 -19.56
C LYS A 64 8.00 11.99 -20.10
N ASN A 65 8.78 11.36 -19.23
CA ASN A 65 10.06 10.73 -19.49
C ASN A 65 10.25 9.53 -18.54
N GLY A 66 11.23 8.66 -18.83
CA GLY A 66 11.53 7.48 -18.01
C GLY A 66 10.76 6.22 -18.43
N LYS A 67 10.80 5.19 -17.57
CA LYS A 67 10.19 3.87 -17.83
C LYS A 67 9.22 3.52 -16.71
N MET A 68 7.96 3.35 -17.08
CA MET A 68 6.92 2.84 -16.18
C MET A 68 6.16 1.70 -16.86
N ARG A 69 6.17 0.52 -16.24
CA ARG A 69 5.42 -0.66 -16.68
C ARG A 69 4.24 -0.90 -15.75
N GLU A 70 3.04 -0.98 -16.30
CA GLU A 70 1.83 -1.29 -15.53
C GLU A 70 1.46 -2.77 -15.62
N ILE A 71 1.04 -3.33 -14.49
CA ILE A 71 0.43 -4.66 -14.36
C ILE A 71 -0.97 -4.45 -13.77
N LEU A 72 -1.96 -4.43 -14.66
CA LEU A 72 -3.36 -4.26 -14.26
C LEU A 72 -3.94 -5.57 -13.72
N LEU A 73 -4.49 -5.49 -12.50
CA LEU A 73 -5.18 -6.58 -11.78
C LEU A 73 -6.65 -6.74 -12.19
N THR A 74 -7.18 -5.76 -12.92
CA THR A 74 -8.56 -5.77 -13.45
C THR A 74 -8.48 -5.84 -14.97
N GLU A 75 -9.19 -6.78 -15.59
CA GLU A 75 -9.23 -6.89 -17.05
C GLU A 75 -10.17 -5.88 -17.71
N SER A 76 -11.06 -5.26 -16.93
CA SER A 76 -12.10 -4.33 -17.37
C SER A 76 -12.13 -3.11 -16.45
N SER A 77 -12.01 -1.91 -17.01
CA SER A 77 -12.21 -0.63 -16.31
C SER A 77 -13.66 -0.39 -15.87
N ASN A 78 -14.56 -1.37 -16.07
CA ASN A 78 -16.00 -1.27 -15.91
C ASN A 78 -16.57 -2.13 -14.77
N ASN A 79 -15.76 -2.84 -13.97
CA ASN A 79 -16.26 -3.54 -12.78
C ASN A 79 -16.50 -2.54 -11.64
N LYS A 80 -17.55 -1.73 -11.79
CA LYS A 80 -18.15 -0.93 -10.71
C LYS A 80 -18.79 -1.81 -9.62
N ASP A 81 -18.93 -3.11 -9.87
CA ASP A 81 -19.63 -4.07 -9.01
C ASP A 81 -18.79 -4.70 -7.89
N GLU A 82 -17.47 -4.47 -7.83
CA GLU A 82 -16.61 -5.15 -6.84
C GLU A 82 -16.16 -4.26 -5.67
N SER A 83 -16.40 -2.95 -5.73
CA SER A 83 -16.20 -2.10 -4.54
C SER A 83 -17.40 -2.28 -3.63
N LEU A 84 -17.21 -2.97 -2.50
CA LEU A 84 -18.16 -2.89 -1.40
C LEU A 84 -18.37 -1.42 -1.07
N ASN A 85 -19.62 -0.94 -1.16
CA ASN A 85 -19.90 0.43 -0.78
C ASN A 85 -19.81 0.52 0.75
N PHE A 86 -18.65 0.90 1.27
CA PHE A 86 -18.43 1.09 2.71
C PHE A 86 -19.41 2.08 3.34
N PHE A 87 -20.09 2.91 2.53
CA PHE A 87 -21.09 3.87 3.00
C PHE A 87 -22.49 3.28 3.19
N ASP A 88 -22.75 2.04 2.71
CA ASP A 88 -24.09 1.41 2.77
C ASP A 88 -24.20 0.31 3.85
N VAL A 89 -23.14 0.10 4.64
CA VAL A 89 -23.12 -0.90 5.72
C VAL A 89 -23.72 -0.29 6.98
N GLU A 90 -24.64 -0.99 7.63
CA GLU A 90 -25.17 -0.57 8.95
C GLU A 90 -24.03 -0.41 9.96
N GLU A 91 -24.04 0.69 10.71
CA GLU A 91 -23.00 1.08 11.68
C GLU A 91 -22.97 0.13 12.89
N ASN A 92 -22.34 -1.04 12.74
CA ASN A 92 -22.01 -1.91 13.85
C ASN A 92 -20.54 -2.33 13.78
N VAL A 93 -19.83 -2.08 14.87
CA VAL A 93 -18.41 -2.42 15.07
C VAL A 93 -18.10 -3.89 14.72
N LEU A 94 -19.01 -4.82 15.02
CA LEU A 94 -18.79 -6.24 14.69
C LEU A 94 -18.85 -6.51 13.18
N ASP A 95 -19.74 -5.83 12.47
CA ASP A 95 -19.86 -5.96 11.03
C ASP A 95 -18.66 -5.32 10.33
N ASP A 96 -18.19 -4.17 10.82
CA ASP A 96 -16.95 -3.53 10.35
C ASP A 96 -15.75 -4.46 10.45
N ILE A 97 -15.58 -5.12 11.61
CA ILE A 97 -14.49 -6.08 11.83
C ILE A 97 -14.58 -7.26 10.84
N LEU A 98 -15.79 -7.80 10.63
CA LEU A 98 -16.00 -8.91 9.71
C LEU A 98 -15.70 -8.50 8.26
N ILE A 99 -16.12 -7.30 7.88
CA ILE A 99 -15.92 -6.74 6.55
C ILE A 99 -14.44 -6.46 6.31
N ASP A 100 -13.72 -5.85 7.25
CA ASP A 100 -12.28 -5.60 7.17
C ASP A 100 -11.50 -6.90 6.95
N ASN A 101 -11.81 -7.92 7.75
CA ASN A 101 -11.19 -9.24 7.64
C ASN A 101 -11.42 -9.84 6.25
N LEU A 102 -12.67 -9.79 5.77
CA LEU A 102 -13.09 -10.34 4.48
C LEU A 102 -12.45 -9.58 3.30
N ILE A 103 -12.39 -8.26 3.38
CA ILE A 103 -11.81 -7.40 2.35
C ILE A 103 -10.31 -7.67 2.24
N GLY A 104 -9.60 -7.73 3.37
CA GLY A 104 -8.18 -8.02 3.37
C GLY A 104 -7.86 -9.39 2.77
N GLU A 105 -8.60 -10.43 3.14
CA GLU A 105 -8.42 -11.77 2.57
C GLU A 105 -8.71 -11.79 1.07
N LYS A 106 -9.87 -11.27 0.63
CA LYS A 106 -10.26 -11.24 -0.79
C LYS A 106 -9.27 -10.44 -1.64
N LEU A 107 -8.83 -9.28 -1.14
CA LEU A 107 -7.88 -8.41 -1.84
C LEU A 107 -6.56 -9.14 -2.08
N VAL A 108 -5.97 -9.72 -1.03
CA VAL A 108 -4.71 -10.46 -1.13
C VAL A 108 -4.86 -11.64 -2.08
N MET A 109 -5.90 -12.46 -1.91
CA MET A 109 -6.12 -13.65 -2.74
C MET A 109 -6.28 -13.27 -4.21
N LYS A 110 -7.04 -12.21 -4.51
CA LYS A 110 -7.19 -11.68 -5.87
C LYS A 110 -5.84 -11.29 -6.47
N VAL A 111 -4.98 -10.60 -5.72
CA VAL A 111 -3.64 -10.20 -6.18
C VAL A 111 -2.76 -11.42 -6.42
N LEU A 112 -2.63 -12.31 -5.43
CA LEU A 112 -1.74 -13.46 -5.50
C LEU A 112 -2.17 -14.45 -6.57
N GLN A 113 -3.47 -14.66 -6.77
CA GLN A 113 -3.98 -15.59 -7.80
C GLN A 113 -3.97 -14.99 -9.21
N HIS A 114 -3.81 -13.67 -9.35
CA HIS A 114 -3.88 -13.01 -10.65
C HIS A 114 -2.78 -13.54 -11.60
N PRO A 115 -3.10 -13.96 -12.84
CA PRO A 115 -2.13 -14.57 -13.76
C PRO A 115 -0.90 -13.69 -14.02
N LYS A 116 -1.08 -12.37 -14.17
CA LYS A 116 0.05 -11.45 -14.36
C LYS A 116 0.94 -11.34 -13.12
N MET A 117 0.37 -11.46 -11.92
CA MET A 117 1.15 -11.47 -10.68
C MET A 117 1.93 -12.77 -10.55
N GLN A 118 1.30 -13.91 -10.84
CA GLN A 118 1.97 -15.21 -10.87
C GLN A 118 3.11 -15.25 -11.91
N ASN A 119 2.91 -14.63 -13.08
CA ASN A 119 3.97 -14.50 -14.07
C ASN A 119 5.14 -13.65 -13.55
N LEU A 120 4.86 -12.55 -12.82
CA LEU A 120 5.91 -11.74 -12.20
C LEU A 120 6.67 -12.52 -11.13
N ILE A 121 5.98 -13.22 -10.24
CA ILE A 121 6.56 -14.06 -9.20
C ILE A 121 7.52 -15.10 -9.81
N ARG A 122 7.17 -15.69 -10.95
CA ARG A 122 7.98 -16.69 -11.66
C ARG A 122 9.07 -16.10 -12.58
N SER A 123 9.07 -14.79 -12.81
CA SER A 123 9.92 -14.15 -13.82
C SER A 123 11.40 -14.00 -13.42
N ASN A 124 11.80 -14.47 -12.24
CA ASN A 124 13.13 -14.27 -11.63
C ASN A 124 13.59 -12.80 -11.58
N ARG A 125 12.67 -11.84 -11.79
CA ARG A 125 12.96 -10.41 -11.66
C ARG A 125 13.30 -10.08 -10.21
N LYS A 126 14.21 -9.13 -10.05
CA LYS A 126 14.58 -8.54 -8.77
C LYS A 126 14.27 -7.06 -8.80
N PHE A 127 14.01 -6.49 -7.63
CA PHE A 127 13.77 -5.07 -7.45
C PHE A 127 14.66 -4.55 -6.32
N ASP A 128 14.99 -3.27 -6.34
CA ASP A 128 15.77 -2.65 -5.27
C ASP A 128 14.86 -2.34 -4.07
N ALA A 129 13.63 -1.91 -4.35
CA ALA A 129 12.60 -1.71 -3.35
C ALA A 129 11.21 -2.11 -3.85
N VAL A 130 10.38 -2.56 -2.91
CA VAL A 130 8.93 -2.73 -3.07
C VAL A 130 8.25 -1.63 -2.27
N ILE A 131 7.57 -0.72 -2.96
CA ILE A 131 6.71 0.30 -2.36
C ILE A 131 5.29 -0.25 -2.36
N MET A 132 4.79 -0.57 -1.17
CA MET A 132 3.53 -1.25 -0.99
C MET A 132 2.55 -0.36 -0.26
N GLU A 133 1.37 -0.22 -0.82
CA GLU A 133 0.25 0.36 -0.09
C GLU A 133 -0.04 -0.44 1.19
N GLN A 134 -0.21 0.22 2.33
CA GLN A 134 -0.63 -0.43 3.58
C GLN A 134 -2.16 -0.33 3.74
N PHE A 135 -2.88 -1.39 3.36
CA PHE A 135 -4.35 -1.45 3.47
C PHE A 135 -4.85 -2.91 3.52
N PHE A 136 -4.93 -3.47 4.73
CA PHE A 136 -5.40 -4.85 4.98
C PHE A 136 -4.73 -5.94 4.12
N ASN A 137 -3.46 -5.78 3.79
CA ASN A 137 -2.76 -6.62 2.80
C ASN A 137 -1.43 -7.21 3.30
N GLU A 138 -1.42 -7.60 4.58
CA GLU A 138 -0.25 -8.12 5.29
C GLU A 138 0.43 -9.30 4.57
N ALA A 139 -0.35 -10.20 3.98
CA ALA A 139 0.15 -11.36 3.26
C ALA A 139 0.88 -11.02 1.94
N LEU A 140 0.80 -9.77 1.46
CA LEU A 140 1.60 -9.33 0.29
C LEU A 140 3.03 -8.95 0.69
N LYS A 141 3.29 -8.55 1.95
CA LYS A 141 4.61 -8.07 2.41
C LYS A 141 5.77 -9.04 2.13
N PRO A 142 5.60 -10.37 2.27
CA PRO A 142 6.65 -11.33 1.92
C PRO A 142 7.14 -11.25 0.46
N LEU A 143 6.38 -10.64 -0.45
CA LEU A 143 6.80 -10.41 -1.83
C LEU A 143 8.09 -9.57 -1.92
N ALA A 144 8.31 -8.63 -0.99
CA ALA A 144 9.55 -7.88 -0.95
C ALA A 144 10.76 -8.80 -0.76
N LYS A 145 10.65 -9.78 0.14
CA LYS A 145 11.68 -10.81 0.33
C LYS A 145 11.80 -11.72 -0.89
N HIS A 146 10.68 -12.14 -1.49
CA HIS A 146 10.68 -12.96 -2.71
C HIS A 146 11.47 -12.29 -3.85
N PHE A 147 11.29 -10.98 -4.03
CA PHE A 147 11.99 -10.19 -5.04
C PHE A 147 13.37 -9.66 -4.61
N ASN A 148 13.85 -10.04 -3.42
CA ASN A 148 15.12 -9.60 -2.84
C ASN A 148 15.24 -8.05 -2.76
N ALA A 149 14.19 -7.40 -2.28
CA ALA A 149 14.02 -5.96 -2.28
C ALA A 149 13.74 -5.43 -0.87
N HIS A 150 14.05 -4.15 -0.64
CA HIS A 150 13.66 -3.47 0.60
C HIS A 150 12.14 -3.16 0.59
N LEU A 151 11.44 -3.43 1.68
CA LEU A 151 10.01 -3.11 1.80
C LEU A 151 9.82 -1.68 2.31
N ILE A 152 9.08 -0.88 1.56
CA ILE A 152 8.65 0.47 1.94
C ILE A 152 7.12 0.46 2.01
N LEU A 153 6.57 0.71 3.20
CA LEU A 153 5.13 0.82 3.38
C LEU A 153 4.68 2.26 3.09
N PHE A 154 3.63 2.40 2.29
CA PHE A 154 3.03 3.66 1.92
C PHE A 154 1.58 3.70 2.41
N SER A 155 1.25 4.64 3.29
CA SER A 155 -0.13 4.82 3.75
C SER A 155 -0.87 5.77 2.81
N THR A 156 -1.97 5.30 2.23
CA THR A 156 -2.93 6.11 1.45
C THR A 156 -4.05 6.68 2.32
N VAL A 157 -4.10 6.29 3.59
CA VAL A 157 -5.06 6.75 4.60
C VAL A 157 -4.34 7.57 5.67
N GLY A 158 -5.12 8.35 6.42
CA GLY A 158 -4.61 9.06 7.59
C GLY A 158 -4.07 8.12 8.68
N PRO A 159 -3.56 8.66 9.79
CA PRO A 159 -3.12 7.87 10.93
C PRO A 159 -4.24 6.95 11.43
N LYS A 160 -3.97 5.65 11.46
CA LYS A 160 -4.90 4.60 11.92
C LYS A 160 -4.13 3.61 12.78
N MET A 161 -4.82 2.86 13.64
CA MET A 161 -4.17 1.93 14.57
C MET A 161 -3.20 0.98 13.87
N TRP A 162 -3.60 0.40 12.74
CA TRP A 162 -2.77 -0.53 11.97
C TRP A 162 -1.57 0.15 11.26
N VAL A 163 -1.64 1.44 10.94
CA VAL A 163 -0.50 2.17 10.34
C VAL A 163 0.46 2.64 11.43
N ASN A 164 -0.10 3.13 12.53
CA ASN A 164 0.63 3.78 13.61
C ASN A 164 1.58 2.83 14.35
N GLU A 165 1.21 1.54 14.44
CA GLU A 165 2.08 0.48 14.98
C GLU A 165 3.40 0.34 14.20
N PHE A 166 3.40 0.54 12.87
CA PHE A 166 4.62 0.41 12.05
C PHE A 166 5.59 1.58 12.20
N VAL A 167 5.10 2.75 12.60
CA VAL A 167 5.88 4.00 12.69
C VAL A 167 6.11 4.45 14.14
N GLY A 168 5.66 3.68 15.12
CA GLY A 168 5.79 4.01 16.55
C GLY A 168 5.00 5.26 16.94
N SER A 169 3.92 5.59 16.21
CA SER A 169 3.07 6.75 16.51
C SER A 169 2.04 6.37 17.58
N PRO A 170 2.02 7.00 18.76
CA PRO A 170 1.03 6.67 19.78
C PRO A 170 -0.36 7.15 19.36
N SER A 171 -1.39 6.36 19.63
CA SER A 171 -2.81 6.74 19.45
C SER A 171 -3.60 6.41 20.71
N PRO A 172 -3.56 7.28 21.73
CA PRO A 172 -4.26 7.02 22.99
C PRO A 172 -5.78 6.98 22.79
N SER A 173 -6.41 5.88 23.17
CA SER A 173 -7.88 5.71 23.10
C SER A 173 -8.67 6.71 23.94
N SER A 174 -8.03 7.41 24.88
CA SER A 174 -8.65 8.47 25.67
C SER A 174 -8.84 9.79 24.89
N TYR A 175 -8.22 9.93 23.72
CA TYR A 175 -8.20 11.19 22.94
C TYR A 175 -8.43 10.99 21.44
N ILE A 176 -7.94 9.87 20.88
CA ILE A 176 -8.11 9.55 19.47
C ILE A 176 -9.31 8.61 19.33
N PRO A 177 -10.43 9.07 18.74
CA PRO A 177 -11.57 8.19 18.46
C PRO A 177 -11.18 7.16 17.41
N ASP A 178 -11.73 5.96 17.55
CA ASP A 178 -11.66 4.94 16.51
C ASP A 178 -12.41 5.41 15.27
N TRP A 179 -11.99 4.93 14.11
CA TRP A 179 -12.56 5.34 12.84
C TRP A 179 -13.95 4.76 12.58
N SER A 180 -14.31 3.68 13.27
CA SER A 180 -15.64 3.07 13.19
C SER A 180 -16.67 3.79 14.07
N LEU A 181 -16.29 4.85 14.79
CA LEU A 181 -17.16 5.60 15.69
C LEU A 181 -17.32 7.03 15.17
N ASP A 182 -18.56 7.52 15.13
CA ASP A 182 -18.86 8.93 14.84
C ASP A 182 -18.61 9.82 16.08
N TYR A 183 -17.38 9.77 16.60
CA TYR A 183 -16.93 10.57 17.75
C TYR A 183 -15.97 11.66 17.29
N SER A 184 -16.13 12.86 17.84
CA SER A 184 -15.13 13.91 17.72
C SER A 184 -13.97 13.66 18.69
N ILE A 185 -12.90 14.46 18.57
CA ILE A 185 -11.77 14.46 19.52
C ILE A 185 -12.24 14.85 20.94
N GLU A 186 -13.35 15.58 21.05
CA GLU A 186 -13.95 16.02 22.31
C GLU A 186 -14.89 14.93 22.88
N MET A 187 -14.31 13.79 23.25
CA MET A 187 -15.07 12.70 23.90
C MET A 187 -15.28 12.95 25.40
N ASN A 188 -16.49 12.70 25.89
CA ASN A 188 -16.78 12.58 27.32
C ASN A 188 -16.28 11.24 27.90
N LEU A 189 -16.35 11.07 29.23
CA LEU A 189 -15.82 9.87 29.90
C LEU A 189 -16.44 8.56 29.39
N PHE A 190 -17.74 8.54 29.10
CA PHE A 190 -18.43 7.36 28.59
C PHE A 190 -17.97 7.04 27.17
N GLN A 191 -17.90 8.05 26.29
CA GLN A 191 -17.39 7.91 24.92
C GLN A 191 -15.95 7.40 24.91
N ARG A 192 -15.07 7.94 25.76
CA ARG A 192 -13.68 7.45 25.90
C ARG A 192 -13.63 5.99 26.35
N THR A 193 -14.51 5.60 27.27
CA THR A 193 -14.59 4.22 27.77
C THR A 193 -15.03 3.28 26.65
N TRP A 194 -16.08 3.65 25.91
CA TRP A 194 -16.55 2.87 24.77
C TRP A 194 -15.51 2.80 23.65
N ASN A 195 -14.86 3.91 23.33
CA ASN A 195 -13.77 3.97 22.35
C ASN A 195 -12.61 3.02 22.71
N LEU A 196 -12.21 2.98 23.99
CA LEU A 196 -11.23 2.02 24.47
C LEU A 196 -11.70 0.57 24.26
N VAL A 197 -12.96 0.25 24.55
CA VAL A 197 -13.52 -1.10 24.33
C VAL A 197 -13.43 -1.46 22.84
N VAL A 198 -13.89 -0.58 21.96
CA VAL A 198 -13.87 -0.79 20.50
C VAL A 198 -12.46 -1.00 19.99
N GLN A 199 -11.51 -0.11 20.31
CA GLN A 199 -10.11 -0.27 19.90
C GLN A 199 -9.48 -1.57 20.43
N THR A 200 -9.86 -1.98 21.66
CA THR A 200 -9.40 -3.26 22.22
C THR A 200 -9.94 -4.44 21.42
N ILE A 201 -11.21 -4.41 21.01
CA ILE A 201 -11.82 -5.45 20.17
C ILE A 201 -11.10 -5.52 18.82
N PHE A 202 -10.86 -4.39 18.14
CA PHE A 202 -10.11 -4.36 16.88
C PHE A 202 -8.68 -4.89 17.07
N TYR A 203 -7.98 -4.50 18.13
CA TYR A 203 -6.64 -4.98 18.44
C TYR A 203 -6.60 -6.51 18.62
N VAL A 204 -7.55 -7.05 19.40
CA VAL A 204 -7.68 -8.50 19.65
C VAL A 204 -8.03 -9.24 18.36
N ASN A 205 -8.98 -8.73 17.56
CA ASN A 205 -9.31 -9.29 16.24
C ASN A 205 -8.07 -9.33 15.34
N ASN A 206 -7.32 -8.23 15.26
CA ASN A 206 -6.15 -8.14 14.40
C ASN A 206 -5.09 -9.18 14.79
N HIS A 207 -4.82 -9.33 16.08
CA HIS A 207 -3.76 -10.20 16.58
C HIS A 207 -4.15 -11.68 16.64
N LEU A 208 -5.43 -12.00 16.85
CA LEU A 208 -5.90 -13.39 17.01
C LEU A 208 -6.56 -13.97 15.76
N ILE A 209 -7.10 -13.13 14.87
CA ILE A 209 -7.87 -13.57 13.70
C ILE A 209 -7.21 -13.08 12.41
N PHE A 210 -7.11 -11.76 12.21
CA PHE A 210 -6.66 -11.19 10.93
C PHE A 210 -5.22 -11.57 10.58
N TYR A 211 -4.24 -11.21 11.43
CA TYR A 211 -2.83 -11.51 11.14
C TYR A 211 -2.54 -13.02 11.07
N PRO A 212 -3.08 -13.88 11.95
CA PRO A 212 -2.95 -15.31 11.78
C PRO A 212 -3.58 -15.85 10.49
N GLY A 213 -4.72 -15.30 10.05
CA GLY A 213 -5.34 -15.63 8.77
C GLY A 213 -4.43 -15.27 7.59
N GLN A 214 -3.90 -14.05 7.59
CA GLN A 214 -2.97 -13.56 6.56
C GLN A 214 -1.68 -14.39 6.50
N LYS A 215 -1.17 -14.89 7.63
CA LYS A 215 0.02 -15.76 7.66
C LYS A 215 -0.19 -17.14 7.03
N LYS A 216 -1.44 -17.59 6.87
CA LYS A 216 -1.77 -18.90 6.26
C LYS A 216 -1.82 -18.84 4.73
N ILE A 217 -1.97 -17.64 4.17
CA ILE A 217 -1.93 -17.37 2.73
C ILE A 217 -0.47 -17.41 2.27
#